data_AF-A0A935ECR8-F1
#
_entry.id   AF-A0A935ECR8-F1
#
_cell.length_a   1.000
_cell.length_b   1.000
_cell.length_c   1.000
_cell.angle_alpha   90.00
_cell.angle_beta   90.00
_cell.angle_gamma   90.00
#
_symmetry.space_group_name_H-M   'P 1'
#
loop_
_entity.id
_entity.type
_entity.pdbx_description
1 polymer ?
#
loop_
_entity_poly.entity_id
_entity_poly.type
_entity_poly.pdbx_seq_one_letter_code
_entity_poly.pdbx_strand_id
1 'polypeptide(L)'
;MRQRALLAMSVLAKPALLLADEPTTALDPTTQRRVLARLASLRERGMSILLVTHDLGVVAEIADRVLVLQQGVIVEQGATAQLLRAPASAYARTLLDAARQMEGLPCLP
;
A
#
# COMPACT_ATOMS: atom_id res chain seq x y z
N MET A 1 10.17 -6.90 15.70
CA MET A 1 11.56 -6.82 15.19
C MET A 1 11.85 -7.68 13.96
N ARG A 2 11.26 -8.88 13.80
CA ARG A 2 11.60 -9.82 12.71
C ARG A 2 11.33 -9.29 11.29
N GLN A 3 10.14 -8.75 11.01
CA GLN A 3 9.78 -8.21 9.68
C GLN A 3 10.72 -7.10 9.21
N ARG A 4 11.09 -6.17 10.10
CA ARG A 4 11.96 -5.04 9.77
C ARG A 4 13.39 -5.48 9.43
N ALA A 5 13.90 -6.52 10.10
CA ALA A 5 15.19 -7.11 9.76
C ALA A 5 15.14 -7.77 8.38
N LEU A 6 14.06 -8.52 8.07
CA LEU A 6 13.87 -9.14 6.75
C LEU A 6 13.78 -8.10 5.63
N LEU A 7 13.01 -7.02 5.83
CA LEU A 7 12.92 -5.91 4.88
C LEU A 7 14.29 -5.25 4.67
N ALA A 8 15.06 -5.03 5.73
CA ALA A 8 16.40 -4.47 5.61
C ALA A 8 17.33 -5.40 4.80
N MET A 9 17.27 -6.71 5.07
CA MET A 9 18.07 -7.70 4.33
C MET A 9 17.69 -7.77 2.85
N SER A 10 16.41 -7.71 2.51
CA SER A 10 15.96 -7.74 1.11
C SER A 10 16.41 -6.50 0.34
N VAL A 11 16.41 -5.32 0.97
CA VAL A 11 16.85 -4.06 0.36
C VAL A 11 18.37 -4.01 0.14
N LEU A 12 19.18 -4.63 1.02
CA LEU A 12 20.64 -4.66 0.89
C LEU A 12 21.12 -5.29 -0.42
N ALA A 13 20.35 -6.22 -0.97
CA ALA A 13 20.63 -6.86 -2.26
C ALA A 13 20.42 -5.93 -3.47
N LYS A 14 19.94 -4.69 -3.27
CA LYS A 14 19.60 -3.72 -4.32
C LYS A 14 18.76 -4.34 -5.44
N PRO A 15 17.64 -5.01 -5.12
CA PRO A 15 16.84 -5.68 -6.13
C PRO A 15 16.20 -4.66 -7.07
N ALA A 16 15.92 -5.05 -8.30
CA ALA A 16 15.09 -4.25 -9.21
C ALA A 16 13.62 -4.19 -8.74
N LEU A 17 13.15 -5.21 -8.02
CA LEU A 17 11.79 -5.34 -7.51
C LEU A 17 11.78 -5.85 -6.06
N LEU A 18 11.05 -5.15 -5.19
CA LEU A 18 10.71 -5.59 -3.86
C LEU A 18 9.24 -6.02 -3.81
N LEU A 19 9.00 -7.30 -3.52
CA LEU A 19 7.67 -7.83 -3.18
C LEU A 19 7.51 -7.82 -1.67
N ALA A 20 6.45 -7.18 -1.18
CA ALA A 20 6.17 -7.06 0.24
C ALA A 20 4.71 -7.44 0.51
N ASP A 21 4.51 -8.58 1.17
CA ASP A 21 3.21 -9.06 1.61
C ASP A 21 2.96 -8.63 3.06
N GLU A 22 1.99 -7.73 3.24
CA GLU A 22 1.63 -7.14 4.53
C GLU A 22 2.84 -6.75 5.43
N PRO A 23 3.80 -5.95 4.91
CA PRO A 23 5.09 -5.73 5.58
C PRO A 23 4.99 -4.85 6.83
N THR A 24 3.85 -4.17 7.02
CA THR A 24 3.60 -3.25 8.12
C THR A 24 2.65 -3.81 9.18
N THR A 25 2.12 -5.03 8.98
CA THR A 25 1.26 -5.68 9.97
C THR A 25 1.99 -5.82 11.31
N ALA A 26 1.28 -5.56 12.41
CA ALA A 26 1.82 -5.56 13.78
C ALA A 26 2.88 -4.48 14.10
N LEU A 27 3.00 -3.42 13.28
CA LEU A 27 3.74 -2.21 13.64
C LEU A 27 2.81 -1.15 14.24
N ASP A 28 3.34 -0.32 15.14
CA ASP A 28 2.64 0.87 15.57
C ASP A 28 2.57 1.92 14.42
N PRO A 29 1.55 2.82 14.41
CA PRO A 29 1.37 3.80 13.33
C PRO A 29 2.56 4.74 13.08
N THR A 30 3.42 4.95 14.07
CA THR A 30 4.61 5.81 13.93
C THR A 30 5.73 5.05 13.24
N THR A 31 5.97 3.79 13.63
CA THR A 31 6.96 2.93 12.98
C THR A 31 6.55 2.59 11.55
N GLN A 32 5.27 2.35 11.29
CA GLN A 32 4.73 2.11 9.96
C GLN A 32 5.11 3.25 8.99
N ARG A 33 4.75 4.50 9.33
CA ARG A 33 5.11 5.68 8.52
C ARG A 33 6.61 5.80 8.25
N ARG A 34 7.45 5.49 9.25
CA ARG A 34 8.91 5.48 9.06
C ARG A 34 9.36 4.43 8.04
N VAL A 35 8.73 3.25 8.04
CA VAL A 35 9.05 2.20 7.06
C VAL A 35 8.57 2.61 5.66
N LEU A 36 7.35 3.12 5.53
CA LEU A 36 6.80 3.59 4.25
C LEU A 36 7.64 4.71 3.64
N ALA A 37 8.05 5.70 4.43
CA ALA A 37 8.93 6.77 3.98
C ALA A 37 10.29 6.24 3.45
N ARG A 38 10.83 5.17 4.05
CA ARG A 38 12.06 4.53 3.55
C ARG A 38 11.83 3.80 2.24
N LEU A 39 10.70 3.09 2.11
CA LEU A 39 10.31 2.43 0.86
C LEU A 39 10.09 3.45 -0.27
N ALA A 40 9.42 4.57 0.01
CA ALA A 40 9.23 5.66 -0.95
C ALA A 40 10.57 6.22 -1.46
N SER A 41 11.54 6.42 -0.57
CA SER A 41 12.89 6.85 -0.97
C SER A 41 13.64 5.80 -1.79
N LEU A 42 13.41 4.50 -1.58
CA LEU A 42 13.98 3.45 -2.45
C LEU A 42 13.33 3.44 -3.83
N ARG A 43 12.02 3.66 -3.89
CA ARG A 43 11.30 3.85 -5.16
C ARG A 43 11.87 5.03 -5.96
N GLU A 44 12.11 6.17 -5.32
CA GLU A 44 12.75 7.33 -5.94
C GLU A 44 14.15 7.04 -6.50
N ARG A 45 14.83 6.02 -5.98
CA ARG A 45 16.13 5.53 -6.46
C ARG A 45 16.02 4.47 -7.56
N GLY A 46 14.83 4.26 -8.11
CA GLY A 46 14.56 3.35 -9.24
C GLY A 46 14.17 1.92 -8.85
N MET A 47 13.93 1.63 -7.57
CA MET A 47 13.47 0.31 -7.15
C MET A 47 11.95 0.18 -7.38
N SER A 48 11.51 -0.87 -8.07
CA SER A 48 10.08 -1.18 -8.16
C SER A 48 9.58 -1.81 -6.88
N ILE A 49 8.37 -1.48 -6.44
CA ILE A 49 7.77 -2.01 -5.21
C ILE A 49 6.38 -2.54 -5.53
N LEU A 50 6.13 -3.81 -5.20
CA LEU A 50 4.80 -4.42 -5.19
C LEU A 50 4.43 -4.68 -3.74
N LEU A 51 3.40 -3.99 -3.28
CA LEU A 51 2.89 -4.09 -1.92
C LEU A 51 1.52 -4.77 -1.93
N VAL A 52 1.36 -5.80 -1.12
CA VAL A 52 0.06 -6.41 -0.82
C VAL A 52 -0.34 -5.92 0.57
N THR A 53 -1.51 -5.30 0.65
CA THR A 53 -2.04 -4.75 1.90
C THR A 53 -3.56 -4.61 1.81
N HIS A 54 -4.22 -4.72 2.95
CA HIS A 54 -5.63 -4.39 3.11
C HIS A 54 -5.85 -2.95 3.63
N ASP A 55 -4.78 -2.27 4.04
CA ASP A 55 -4.80 -0.90 4.55
C ASP A 55 -4.76 0.11 3.38
N LEU A 56 -5.85 0.85 3.17
CA LEU A 56 -5.96 1.84 2.11
C LEU A 56 -5.23 3.15 2.42
N GLY A 57 -4.97 3.47 3.69
CA GLY A 57 -4.11 4.58 4.08
C GLY A 57 -2.68 4.38 3.61
N VAL A 58 -2.14 3.16 3.74
CA VAL A 58 -0.83 2.79 3.20
C VAL A 58 -0.81 2.93 1.68
N VAL A 59 -1.83 2.42 0.99
CA VAL A 59 -1.95 2.54 -0.47
C VAL A 59 -1.93 4.00 -0.90
N ALA A 60 -2.67 4.87 -0.21
CA ALA A 60 -2.73 6.30 -0.49
C ALA A 60 -1.37 7.01 -0.32
N GLU A 61 -0.51 6.54 0.60
CA GLU A 61 0.78 7.17 0.90
C GLU A 61 1.88 6.81 -0.11
N ILE A 62 1.92 5.57 -0.61
CA ILE A 62 3.08 5.06 -1.36
C ILE A 62 2.78 4.55 -2.77
N ALA A 63 1.55 4.13 -3.06
CA ALA A 63 1.25 3.44 -4.31
C ALA A 63 0.90 4.43 -5.44
N ASP A 64 1.59 4.31 -6.58
CA ASP A 64 1.24 5.07 -7.79
C ASP A 64 0.02 4.45 -8.52
N ARG A 65 -0.07 3.11 -8.47
CA ARG A 65 -1.16 2.31 -9.05
C ARG A 65 -1.63 1.28 -8.04
N VAL A 66 -2.91 0.93 -8.12
CA VAL A 66 -3.54 -0.07 -7.25
C VAL A 66 -4.30 -1.10 -8.08
N LEU A 67 -4.31 -2.34 -7.61
CA LEU A 67 -5.13 -3.43 -8.11
C LEU A 67 -6.02 -3.91 -6.97
N VAL A 68 -7.33 -3.95 -7.19
CA VAL A 68 -8.29 -4.48 -6.23
C VAL A 68 -8.64 -5.89 -6.65
N LEU A 69 -8.40 -6.83 -5.73
CA LEU A 69 -8.67 -8.25 -5.95
C LEU A 69 -9.87 -8.68 -5.10
N GLN A 70 -10.78 -9.45 -5.71
CA GLN A 70 -11.87 -10.13 -5.02
C GLN A 70 -11.94 -11.58 -5.52
N GLN A 71 -11.92 -12.55 -4.61
CA GLN A 71 -12.01 -13.99 -4.97
C GLN A 71 -10.98 -14.43 -6.03
N GLY A 72 -9.75 -13.90 -5.95
CA GLY A 72 -8.67 -14.23 -6.89
C GLY A 72 -8.76 -13.54 -8.26
N VAL A 73 -9.73 -12.64 -8.46
CA VAL A 73 -9.91 -11.90 -9.71
C VAL A 73 -9.64 -10.41 -9.47
N ILE A 74 -8.93 -9.77 -10.40
CA ILE A 74 -8.79 -8.31 -10.41
C ILE A 74 -10.13 -7.71 -10.83
N VAL A 75 -10.83 -7.10 -9.87
CA VAL A 75 -12.12 -6.45 -10.11
C VAL A 75 -11.99 -4.99 -10.49
N GLU A 76 -10.84 -4.37 -10.18
CA GLU A 76 -10.54 -2.99 -10.56
C GLU A 76 -9.02 -2.75 -10.55
N GLN A 77 -8.54 -1.88 -11.44
CA GLN A 77 -7.15 -1.46 -11.46
C GLN A 77 -7.04 -0.03 -12.02
N GLY A 78 -6.11 0.76 -11.50
CA GLY A 78 -5.94 2.14 -11.97
C GLY A 78 -4.92 2.93 -11.19
N ALA A 79 -4.85 4.23 -11.49
CA ALA A 79 -4.11 5.18 -10.67
C ALA A 79 -4.74 5.26 -9.28
N THR A 80 -3.91 5.26 -8.23
CA THR A 80 -4.38 5.26 -6.84
C THR A 80 -5.33 6.43 -6.56
N ALA A 81 -4.98 7.63 -7.01
CA ALA A 81 -5.81 8.82 -6.82
C ALA A 81 -7.21 8.71 -7.45
N GLN A 82 -7.32 8.06 -8.63
CA GLN A 82 -8.61 7.84 -9.28
C GLN A 82 -9.44 6.82 -8.51
N LEU A 83 -8.85 5.69 -8.12
CA LEU A 83 -9.58 4.63 -7.40
C LEU A 83 -10.03 5.09 -6.02
N LEU A 84 -9.21 5.86 -5.29
CA LEU A 84 -9.58 6.40 -3.98
C LEU A 84 -10.62 7.51 -4.04
N ARG A 85 -10.74 8.24 -5.17
CA ARG A 85 -11.75 9.29 -5.34
C ARG A 85 -13.06 8.73 -5.89
N ALA A 86 -12.99 7.93 -6.95
CA ALA A 86 -14.15 7.46 -7.70
C ALA A 86 -13.97 5.98 -8.11
N PRO A 87 -14.05 5.04 -7.14
CA PRO A 87 -13.94 3.61 -7.43
C PRO A 87 -15.12 3.13 -8.31
N ALA A 88 -14.81 2.39 -9.36
CA ALA A 88 -15.78 1.90 -10.34
C ALA A 88 -16.51 0.64 -9.85
N SER A 89 -15.78 -0.31 -9.25
CA SER A 89 -16.33 -1.56 -8.77
C SER A 89 -17.15 -1.37 -7.49
N ALA A 90 -18.18 -2.19 -7.30
CA ALA A 90 -18.96 -2.18 -6.05
C ALA A 90 -18.09 -2.60 -4.86
N TYR A 91 -17.17 -3.54 -5.07
CA TYR A 91 -16.28 -4.03 -4.01
C TYR A 91 -15.25 -2.99 -3.56
N ALA A 92 -14.61 -2.26 -4.48
CA ALA A 92 -13.70 -1.18 -4.12
C ALA A 92 -14.41 -0.06 -3.36
N ARG A 93 -15.67 0.25 -3.69
CA ARG A 93 -16.52 1.14 -2.90
C ARG A 93 -16.69 0.65 -1.47
N THR A 94 -17.07 -0.61 -1.29
CA THR A 94 -17.22 -1.21 0.05
C THR A 94 -15.92 -1.17 0.86
N LEU A 95 -14.78 -1.48 0.25
CA LEU A 95 -13.47 -1.39 0.91
C LEU A 95 -13.15 0.05 1.35
N LEU A 96 -13.38 1.02 0.47
CA LEU A 96 -13.11 2.42 0.75
C LEU A 96 -14.01 2.97 1.88
N ASP A 97 -15.30 2.62 1.86
CA ASP A 97 -16.24 3.02 2.90
C ASP A 97 -15.87 2.42 4.27
N ALA A 98 -15.44 1.15 4.30
CA ALA A 98 -14.94 0.52 5.53
C ALA A 98 -13.68 1.21 6.06
N ALA A 99 -12.72 1.51 5.19
CA ALA A 99 -11.48 2.19 5.57
C ALA A 99 -11.74 3.61 6.10
N ARG A 100 -12.66 4.37 5.50
CA ARG A 100 -13.05 5.71 5.96
C ARG A 100 -13.61 5.71 7.38
N GLN A 101 -14.38 4.67 7.74
CA GLN A 101 -14.93 4.51 9.09
C GLN A 101 -13.86 4.17 10.13
N MET A 102 -12.77 3.52 9.73
CA MET A 102 -11.70 3.07 10.63
C MET A 102 -10.55 4.09 10.76
N GLU A 103 -10.21 4.83 9.71
CA GLU A 103 -8.92 5.55 9.62
C GLU A 103 -9.03 7.06 9.49
N GLY A 104 -10.23 7.64 9.42
CA GLY A 104 -10.40 9.09 9.29
C GLY A 104 -9.73 9.67 8.04
N LEU A 105 -9.72 8.91 6.93
CA LEU A 105 -9.16 9.35 5.66
C LEU A 105 -9.84 10.68 5.23
N PRO A 106 -9.07 11.73 4.86
CA PRO A 106 -9.67 13.00 4.46
C PRO A 106 -10.55 12.79 3.23
N CYS A 107 -11.73 13.42 3.23
CA CYS A 107 -12.53 13.57 2.03
C CYS A 107 -11.72 14.40 1.02
N LEU A 108 -11.16 13.75 0.01
CA LEU A 108 -10.61 14.46 -1.14
C LEU A 108 -11.76 15.23 -1.81
N PRO A 109 -11.60 16.52 -2.12
CA PRO A 109 -12.58 17.25 -2.91
C PRO A 109 -12.68 16.70 -4.33
#